data_AF-A0AA37B2E6-F1
#
_entry.id   AF-A0AA37B2E6-F1
#
_cell.length_a   1.000
_cell.length_b   1.000
_cell.length_c   1.000
_cell.angle_alpha   90.00
_cell.angle_beta   90.00
_cell.angle_gamma   90.00
#
_symmetry.space_group_name_H-M   'P 1'
#
loop_
_entity.id
_entity.type
_entity.pdbx_description
1 polymer ?
#
loop_
_entity_poly.entity_id
_entity_poly.type
_entity_poly.pdbx_seq_one_letter_code
_entity_poly.pdbx_strand_id
1 'polypeptide(L)'
;MKQVKGFTLLEVMITVAIVAILAGIAYPSYLSHVQSTKREEGKRTLVEAAQHMESYYAMHLNYSGAVSSTSLSIYTPSSDFSEIYTLTAVANSTGTSYTLTATPKGPQSGDSCGALTISSTGSTTAATGGCW
;
A
#
# COMPACT_ATOMS: atom_id res chain seq x y z
N MET A 1 46.74 -4.21 39.90
CA MET A 1 45.51 -3.51 39.44
C MET A 1 45.45 -3.59 37.93
N LYS A 2 44.39 -4.18 37.37
CA LYS A 2 44.22 -4.36 35.93
C LYS A 2 43.65 -3.05 35.36
N GLN A 3 44.43 -2.32 34.58
CA GLN A 3 43.98 -1.09 33.92
C GLN A 3 42.87 -1.45 32.92
N VAL A 4 41.70 -0.83 33.06
CA VAL A 4 40.62 -0.95 32.07
C VAL A 4 41.02 -0.10 30.87
N LYS A 5 41.25 -0.75 29.72
CA LYS A 5 41.50 -0.03 28.47
C LYS A 5 40.19 0.56 27.95
N GLY A 6 40.13 1.88 27.79
CA GLY A 6 39.01 2.59 27.17
C GLY A 6 39.22 2.80 25.67
N PHE A 7 38.13 3.12 24.96
CA PHE A 7 38.17 3.50 23.55
C PHE A 7 38.80 4.88 23.36
N THR A 8 39.54 5.05 22.26
CA THR A 8 40.05 6.36 21.87
C THR A 8 38.97 7.19 21.19
N LEU A 9 39.06 8.52 21.29
CA LEU A 9 38.16 9.43 20.57
C LEU A 9 38.21 9.17 19.06
N LEU A 10 39.39 8.84 18.53
CA LEU A 10 39.58 8.49 17.13
C LEU A 10 38.80 7.23 16.72
N GLU A 11 38.82 6.17 17.54
CA GLU A 11 38.02 4.96 17.29
C GLU A 11 36.52 5.26 17.28
N VAL A 12 36.05 6.11 18.19
CA VAL A 12 34.63 6.51 18.22
C VAL A 12 34.27 7.31 16.96
N MET A 13 35.13 8.20 16.48
CA MET A 13 34.86 8.95 15.25
C MET A 13 34.84 8.05 14.01
N ILE A 14 35.75 7.09 13.91
CA ILE A 14 35.77 6.14 12.78
C ILE A 14 34.53 5.24 12.81
N THR A 15 34.13 4.74 13.97
CA THR A 15 32.93 3.89 14.09
C THR A 15 31.66 4.65 13.72
N VAL A 16 31.50 5.90 14.17
CA VAL A 16 30.36 6.75 13.80
C VAL A 16 30.36 7.05 12.29
N ALA A 17 31.53 7.29 11.68
CA ALA A 17 31.62 7.51 10.24
C ALA A 17 31.17 6.28 9.43
N ILE A 18 31.57 5.08 9.84
CA ILE A 18 31.14 3.83 9.20
C ILE A 18 29.63 3.64 9.36
N VAL A 19 29.09 3.86 10.55
CA VAL A 19 27.64 3.75 10.80
C VAL A 19 26.84 4.75 9.96
N ALA A 20 27.32 5.98 9.80
CA ALA A 20 26.67 6.98 8.96
C ALA A 20 26.58 6.56 7.49
N ILE A 21 27.67 5.99 6.94
CA ILE A 21 27.69 5.48 5.56
C ILE A 21 26.69 4.33 5.40
N LEU A 22 26.69 3.37 6.34
CA LEU A 22 25.77 2.23 6.30
C LEU A 22 24.31 2.66 6.43
N ALA A 23 24.02 3.58 7.36
CA ALA A 23 22.68 4.11 7.57
C ALA A 23 22.13 4.80 6.32
N GLY A 24 22.98 5.53 5.58
CA GLY A 24 22.60 6.20 4.34
C GLY A 24 22.08 5.25 3.24
N ILE A 25 22.53 3.99 3.22
CA ILE A 25 22.10 2.99 2.23
C ILE A 25 20.98 2.10 2.81
N ALA A 26 21.15 1.65 4.05
CA ALA A 26 20.24 0.70 4.67
C ALA A 26 18.86 1.30 4.95
N TYR A 27 18.79 2.56 5.38
CA TYR A 27 17.54 3.21 5.73
C TYR A 27 16.55 3.37 4.54
N PRO A 28 16.95 3.96 3.39
CA PRO A 28 16.05 4.05 2.23
C PRO A 28 15.67 2.67 1.69
N SER A 29 16.60 1.71 1.69
CA SER A 29 16.32 0.33 1.29
C SER A 29 15.25 -0.30 2.19
N TYR A 30 15.35 -0.13 3.51
CA TYR A 30 14.36 -0.64 4.44
C TYR A 30 12.98 -0.01 4.22
N LEU A 31 12.90 1.31 4.01
CA LEU A 31 11.65 1.99 3.71
C LEU A 31 10.99 1.45 2.43
N SER A 32 11.75 1.23 1.36
CA SER A 32 11.23 0.64 0.12
C SER A 32 10.69 -0.78 0.31
N HIS A 33 11.35 -1.57 1.16
CA HIS A 33 10.89 -2.92 1.50
C HIS A 33 9.56 -2.89 2.26
N VAL A 34 9.46 -2.04 3.28
CA VAL A 34 8.22 -1.86 4.04
C VAL A 34 7.07 -1.37 3.14
N GLN A 35 7.35 -0.42 2.24
CA GLN A 35 6.36 0.06 1.27
C GLN A 35 5.92 -1.06 0.32
N SER A 36 6.83 -1.93 -0.12
CA SER A 36 6.49 -3.08 -0.96
C SER A 36 5.55 -4.06 -0.25
N THR A 37 5.83 -4.39 1.01
CA THR A 37 4.94 -5.26 1.80
C THR A 37 3.56 -4.64 1.99
N LYS A 38 3.50 -3.32 2.20
CA LYS A 38 2.23 -2.58 2.30
C LYS A 38 1.47 -2.53 0.97
N ARG A 39 2.15 -2.48 -0.18
CA ARG A 39 1.49 -2.61 -1.49
C ARG A 39 0.82 -3.96 -1.64
N GLU A 40 1.43 -5.05 -1.18
CA GLU A 40 0.80 -6.37 -1.21
C GLU A 40 -0.51 -6.39 -0.41
N GLU A 41 -0.56 -5.72 0.75
CA GLU A 41 -1.82 -5.53 1.48
C GLU A 41 -2.85 -4.74 0.65
N GLY A 42 -2.42 -3.65 0.00
CA GLY A 42 -3.29 -2.88 -0.90
C GLY A 42 -3.88 -3.72 -2.05
N LYS A 43 -3.04 -4.53 -2.72
CA LYS A 43 -3.46 -5.45 -3.80
C LYS A 43 -4.43 -6.50 -3.28
N ARG A 44 -4.12 -7.12 -2.14
CA ARG A 44 -4.97 -8.13 -1.50
C ARG A 44 -6.37 -7.57 -1.22
N THR A 45 -6.46 -6.40 -0.57
CA THR A 45 -7.73 -5.74 -0.29
C THR A 45 -8.51 -5.41 -1.55
N LEU A 46 -7.85 -4.98 -2.63
CA LEU A 46 -8.51 -4.72 -3.90
C LEU A 46 -9.08 -5.98 -4.55
N VAL A 47 -8.36 -7.10 -4.48
CA VAL A 47 -8.84 -8.40 -4.98
C VAL A 47 -10.02 -8.91 -4.14
N GLU A 48 -9.96 -8.80 -2.81
CA GLU A 48 -11.08 -9.14 -1.92
C GLU A 48 -12.32 -8.29 -2.23
N ALA A 49 -12.15 -6.97 -2.33
CA ALA A 49 -13.23 -6.06 -2.68
C ALA A 49 -13.82 -6.38 -4.07
N ALA A 50 -13.00 -6.78 -5.05
CA ALA A 50 -13.49 -7.24 -6.35
C ALA A 50 -14.33 -8.53 -6.23
N GLN A 51 -13.94 -9.49 -5.40
CA GLN A 51 -14.76 -10.69 -5.15
C GLN A 51 -16.12 -10.35 -4.53
N HIS A 52 -16.16 -9.37 -3.62
CA HIS A 52 -17.42 -8.86 -3.08
C HIS A 52 -18.29 -8.20 -4.15
N MET A 53 -17.69 -7.44 -5.08
CA MET A 53 -18.40 -6.85 -6.21
C MET A 53 -19.03 -7.93 -7.11
N GLU A 54 -18.29 -8.98 -7.43
CA GLU A 54 -18.82 -10.10 -8.24
C GLU A 54 -19.95 -10.85 -7.52
N SER A 55 -19.81 -11.06 -6.22
CA SER A 55 -20.88 -11.67 -5.40
C SER A 55 -22.14 -10.80 -5.39
N TYR A 56 -21.98 -9.47 -5.33
CA TYR A 56 -23.09 -8.54 -5.41
C TYR A 56 -23.77 -8.58 -6.78
N TYR A 57 -22.97 -8.60 -7.85
CA TYR A 57 -23.47 -8.68 -9.22
C TYR A 57 -24.23 -9.98 -9.48
N ALA A 58 -23.79 -11.11 -8.94
CA ALA A 58 -24.51 -12.38 -9.07
C ALA A 58 -25.95 -12.33 -8.52
N MET A 59 -26.20 -11.47 -7.53
CA MET A 59 -27.52 -11.31 -6.90
C MET A 59 -28.37 -10.18 -7.53
N HIS A 60 -27.74 -9.11 -8.01
CA HIS A 60 -28.43 -7.89 -8.43
C HIS A 60 -28.32 -7.60 -9.93
N LEU A 61 -27.45 -8.31 -10.65
CA LEU A 61 -27.10 -8.09 -12.06
C LEU A 61 -26.65 -6.64 -12.36
N ASN A 62 -26.17 -5.95 -11.33
CA ASN A 62 -25.77 -4.55 -11.38
C ASN A 62 -24.82 -4.23 -10.22
N TYR A 63 -23.87 -3.30 -10.40
CA TYR A 63 -22.91 -2.87 -9.38
C TYR A 63 -23.29 -1.55 -8.69
N SER A 64 -24.25 -0.77 -9.21
CA SER A 64 -24.53 0.59 -8.73
C SER A 64 -24.93 0.63 -7.26
N GLY A 65 -25.71 -0.33 -6.78
CA GLY A 65 -26.11 -0.40 -5.37
C GLY A 65 -25.00 -0.87 -4.41
N ALA A 66 -23.87 -1.37 -4.93
CA ALA A 66 -22.71 -1.68 -4.11
C ALA A 66 -21.89 -0.43 -3.76
N VAL A 67 -22.03 0.65 -4.54
CA VAL A 67 -21.23 1.87 -4.42
C VAL A 67 -22.12 3.03 -4.00
N SER A 68 -21.77 3.69 -2.90
CA SER A 68 -22.45 4.91 -2.44
C SER A 68 -21.50 6.08 -2.61
N SER A 69 -21.79 6.99 -3.54
CA SER A 69 -20.87 8.05 -3.98
C SER A 69 -19.52 7.50 -4.46
N THR A 70 -18.51 7.45 -3.60
CA THR A 70 -17.19 6.88 -3.85
C THR A 70 -16.81 5.75 -2.89
N SER A 71 -17.67 5.39 -1.95
CA SER A 71 -17.40 4.33 -0.97
C SER A 71 -18.05 3.02 -1.40
N LEU A 72 -17.37 1.92 -1.05
CA LEU A 72 -17.90 0.58 -1.22
C LEU A 72 -18.76 0.23 0.01
N SER A 73 -20.05 -0.01 -0.19
CA SER A 73 -21.02 -0.22 0.91
C SER A 73 -21.12 -1.68 1.35
N ILE A 74 -20.56 -2.59 0.56
CA ILE A 74 -20.67 -4.05 0.73
C ILE A 74 -19.41 -4.68 1.34
N TYR A 75 -18.38 -3.87 1.61
CA TYR A 75 -17.09 -4.33 2.10
C TYR A 75 -16.42 -3.24 2.92
N THR A 76 -15.85 -3.63 4.06
CA THR A 76 -15.08 -2.75 4.93
C THR A 76 -13.66 -3.32 5.03
N PRO A 77 -12.62 -2.56 4.65
CA PRO A 77 -11.24 -2.99 4.78
C PRO A 77 -10.82 -3.20 6.24
N SER A 78 -9.70 -3.89 6.44
CA SER A 78 -9.03 -3.98 7.75
C SER A 78 -8.61 -2.60 8.28
N SER A 79 -8.40 -2.50 9.59
CA SER A 79 -7.78 -1.32 10.21
C SER A 79 -6.40 -1.06 9.63
N ASP A 80 -5.61 -2.11 9.42
CA ASP A 80 -4.25 -2.02 8.91
C ASP A 80 -4.23 -1.39 7.52
N PHE A 81 -5.08 -1.86 6.60
CA PHE A 81 -5.26 -1.23 5.29
C PHE A 81 -5.70 0.24 5.46
N SER A 82 -6.64 0.49 6.36
CA SER A 82 -7.18 1.83 6.60
C SER A 82 -6.18 2.80 7.24
N GLU A 83 -4.99 2.38 7.67
CA GLU A 83 -3.90 3.28 8.08
C GLU A 83 -3.01 3.70 6.90
N ILE A 84 -2.91 2.85 5.87
CA ILE A 84 -1.95 3.01 4.76
C ILE A 84 -2.60 3.33 3.41
N TYR A 85 -3.89 3.04 3.24
CA TYR A 85 -4.66 3.30 2.03
C TYR A 85 -6.08 3.80 2.36
N THR A 86 -6.71 4.42 1.37
CA THR A 86 -8.15 4.66 1.33
C THR A 86 -8.72 3.88 0.15
N LEU A 87 -9.73 3.05 0.41
CA LEU A 87 -10.45 2.33 -0.62
C LEU A 87 -11.57 3.22 -1.17
N THR A 88 -11.59 3.41 -2.48
CA THR A 88 -12.71 4.01 -3.20
C THR A 88 -13.20 3.09 -4.30
N ALA A 89 -14.49 3.22 -4.63
CA ALA A 89 -15.14 2.49 -5.68
C ALA A 89 -15.91 3.46 -6.57
N VAL A 90 -15.85 3.26 -7.88
CA VAL A 90 -16.64 4.01 -8.86
C VAL A 90 -17.31 3.00 -9.78
N ALA A 91 -18.64 2.93 -9.74
CA ALA A 91 -19.43 2.23 -10.73
C ALA A 91 -19.77 3.19 -11.89
N ASN A 92 -19.84 2.67 -13.12
CA ASN A 92 -20.33 3.47 -14.23
C ASN A 92 -21.84 3.74 -14.11
N SER A 93 -22.37 4.68 -14.88
CA SER A 93 -23.79 5.08 -14.83
C SER A 93 -24.78 3.96 -15.14
N THR A 94 -24.37 2.95 -15.91
CA THR A 94 -25.19 1.77 -16.19
C THR A 94 -25.06 0.68 -15.13
N GLY A 95 -24.10 0.80 -14.20
CA GLY A 95 -23.81 -0.19 -13.16
C GLY A 95 -23.31 -1.53 -13.72
N THR A 96 -22.72 -1.55 -14.91
CA THR A 96 -22.20 -2.75 -15.57
C THR A 96 -20.68 -2.88 -15.49
N SER A 97 -19.99 -1.82 -15.05
CA SER A 97 -18.56 -1.85 -14.81
C SER A 97 -18.21 -1.04 -13.57
N TYR A 98 -17.06 -1.36 -12.98
CA TYR A 98 -16.54 -0.64 -11.84
C TYR A 98 -15.01 -0.50 -11.91
N THR A 99 -14.50 0.46 -11.14
CA THR A 99 -13.09 0.57 -10.80
C THR A 99 -12.96 0.72 -9.28
N LEU A 100 -12.16 -0.15 -8.68
CA LEU A 100 -11.72 -0.04 -7.28
C LEU A 100 -10.35 0.60 -7.26
N THR A 101 -10.13 1.50 -6.29
CA THR A 101 -8.86 2.23 -6.15
C THR A 101 -8.41 2.20 -4.69
N ALA A 102 -7.15 1.83 -4.46
CA ALA A 102 -6.47 1.99 -3.18
C ALA A 102 -5.53 3.20 -3.31
N THR A 103 -5.91 4.31 -2.69
CA THR A 103 -5.11 5.55 -2.69
C THR A 103 -4.19 5.58 -1.48
N PRO A 104 -2.85 5.64 -1.65
CA PRO A 104 -1.91 5.59 -0.53
C PRO A 104 -2.06 6.81 0.37
N LYS A 105 -1.88 6.59 1.68
CA LYS A 105 -1.87 7.64 2.70
C LYS A 105 -0.92 7.29 3.83
N GLY A 106 -0.75 8.24 4.76
CA GLY A 106 0.06 8.04 5.96
C GLY A 106 1.47 7.52 5.59
N PRO A 107 1.94 6.42 6.20
CA PRO A 107 3.26 5.83 5.91
C PRO A 107 3.49 5.40 4.45
N GLN A 108 2.43 5.21 3.66
CA GLN A 108 2.52 4.79 2.25
C GLN A 108 2.50 5.97 1.27
N SER A 109 2.22 7.20 1.75
CA SER A 109 2.08 8.39 0.89
C SER A 109 3.30 8.69 0.00
N GLY A 110 4.51 8.30 0.43
CA GLY A 110 5.75 8.45 -0.32
C GLY A 110 6.08 7.31 -1.28
N ASP A 111 5.20 6.34 -1.46
CA ASP A 111 5.43 5.24 -2.41
C ASP A 111 5.28 5.72 -3.86
N SER A 112 6.35 5.54 -4.64
CA SER A 112 6.40 5.83 -6.08
C SER A 112 5.33 5.13 -6.92
N CYS A 113 4.73 4.04 -6.42
CA CYS A 113 3.68 3.31 -7.13
C CYS A 113 2.32 4.02 -7.13
N GLY A 114 2.10 4.99 -6.24
CA GLY A 114 0.88 5.76 -6.18
C GLY A 114 -0.38 4.92 -5.93
N ALA A 115 -1.51 5.34 -6.49
CA ALA A 115 -2.77 4.63 -6.36
C ALA A 115 -2.77 3.33 -7.17
N LEU A 116 -3.21 2.23 -6.54
CA LEU A 116 -3.41 0.94 -7.17
C LEU A 116 -4.88 0.81 -7.58
N THR A 117 -5.16 0.33 -8.79
CA THR A 117 -6.55 0.13 -9.24
C THR A 117 -6.78 -1.25 -9.84
N ILE A 118 -7.99 -1.77 -9.68
CA ILE A 118 -8.50 -2.94 -10.38
C ILE A 118 -9.89 -2.63 -10.95
N SER A 119 -10.12 -2.98 -12.21
CA SER A 119 -11.42 -2.83 -12.87
C SER A 119 -12.24 -4.13 -12.85
N SER A 120 -13.53 -4.04 -13.18
CA SER A 120 -14.42 -5.21 -13.33
C SER A 120 -13.99 -6.24 -14.38
N THR A 121 -13.03 -5.89 -15.25
CA THR A 121 -12.44 -6.82 -16.23
C THR A 121 -11.18 -7.51 -15.72
N GLY A 122 -10.75 -7.20 -14.49
CA GLY A 122 -9.48 -7.66 -13.93
C GLY A 122 -8.26 -6.85 -14.38
N SER A 123 -8.43 -5.82 -15.22
CA SER A 123 -7.32 -4.93 -15.59
C SER A 123 -6.84 -4.15 -14.36
N THR A 124 -5.53 -4.22 -14.10
CA THR A 124 -4.86 -3.61 -12.97
C THR A 124 -3.92 -2.49 -13.40
N THR A 125 -3.91 -1.36 -12.70
CA THR A 125 -2.98 -0.25 -13.00
C THR A 125 -2.41 0.40 -11.74
N ALA A 126 -1.22 0.96 -11.87
CA ALA A 126 -0.54 1.77 -10.86
C ALA A 126 0.09 3.00 -11.53
N ALA A 127 0.55 3.97 -10.73
CA ALA A 127 1.22 5.16 -11.27
C ALA A 127 2.56 4.84 -11.95
N THR A 128 3.25 3.79 -11.47
CA THR A 128 4.53 3.31 -12.02
C THR A 128 4.40 1.85 -12.46
N GLY A 129 5.06 1.47 -13.55
CA GLY A 129 5.06 0.09 -14.05
C GLY A 129 5.73 -0.90 -13.10
N GLY A 130 5.22 -2.14 -13.05
CA GLY A 130 5.76 -3.22 -12.19
C GLY A 130 5.35 -3.13 -10.71
N CYS A 131 4.43 -2.23 -10.37
CA CYS A 131 3.92 -2.05 -9.02
C CYS A 131 2.74 -2.95 -8.65
N TRP A 132 2.10 -3.57 -9.65
CA TRP A 132 1.03 -4.56 -9.51
C TRP A 132 1.58 -5.98 -9.56
#